data_AF-A0A7Y1W2P4-F1
#
_entry.id   AF-A0A7Y1W2P4-F1
#
_cell.length_a   1.000
_cell.length_b   1.000
_cell.length_c   1.000
_cell.angle_alpha   90.00
_cell.angle_beta   90.00
_cell.angle_gamma   90.00
#
_symmetry.space_group_name_H-M   'P 1'
#
loop_
_entity.id
_entity.type
_entity.pdbx_description
1 polymer ?
#
loop_
_entity_poly.entity_id
_entity_poly.type
_entity_poly.pdbx_seq_one_letter_code
_entity_poly.pdbx_strand_id
1 'polypeptide(L)' 'MKSEGMDIKLVSAALMSASGIYATYSAAGNNGTLEPSGVDKVAQMYRANLEHIQERKKEEILAQQAQAESSD' A
#
# COMPACT_ATOMS: atom_id res chain seq x y z
N MET A 1 -9.92 -13.11 12.14
CA MET A 1 -11.06 -12.48 11.44
C MET A 1 -11.24 -13.07 10.04
N LYS A 2 -11.48 -14.39 9.91
CA LYS A 2 -11.62 -15.08 8.61
C LYS A 2 -13.05 -15.57 8.32
N SER A 3 -14.03 -15.26 9.18
CA SER A 3 -15.29 -16.01 9.18
C SER A 3 -16.55 -15.26 8.73
N GLU A 4 -16.55 -13.92 8.61
CA GLU A 4 -17.78 -13.17 8.23
C GLU A 4 -17.51 -11.91 7.39
N GLY A 5 -16.47 -11.91 6.57
CA GLY A 5 -16.06 -10.75 5.78
C GLY A 5 -15.98 -11.05 4.29
N MET A 6 -16.24 -10.02 3.48
CA MET A 6 -15.96 -10.00 2.03
C MET A 6 -14.57 -10.59 1.73
N ASP A 7 -14.44 -11.31 0.60
CA ASP A 7 -13.17 -11.91 0.19
C ASP A 7 -12.05 -10.86 0.21
N ILE A 8 -10.98 -11.12 0.96
CA ILE A 8 -9.84 -10.20 1.09
C ILE A 8 -9.22 -9.86 -0.27
N LYS A 9 -9.28 -10.77 -1.24
CA LYS A 9 -8.85 -10.52 -2.62
C LYS A 9 -9.76 -9.52 -3.30
N LEU A 10 -11.08 -9.60 -3.07
CA LEU A 10 -12.04 -8.62 -3.59
C LEU A 10 -11.81 -7.24 -2.98
N VAL A 11 -11.60 -7.16 -1.66
CA VAL A 11 -11.28 -5.89 -0.99
C VAL A 11 -9.98 -5.30 -1.54
N SER A 12 -8.95 -6.13 -1.70
CA SER A 12 -7.66 -5.70 -2.25
C SER A 12 -7.79 -5.21 -3.69
N ALA A 13 -8.57 -5.90 -4.52
CA ALA A 13 -8.84 -5.49 -5.89
C ALA A 13 -9.59 -4.14 -5.93
N ALA A 14 -10.62 -3.97 -5.11
CA ALA A 14 -11.38 -2.73 -5.04
C ALA A 14 -10.50 -1.54 -4.60
N LEU A 15 -9.65 -1.74 -3.59
CA LEU A 15 -8.70 -0.71 -3.13
C LEU A 15 -7.70 -0.34 -4.23
N MET A 16 -7.15 -1.32 -4.94
CA MET A 16 -6.23 -1.09 -6.06
C MET A 16 -6.92 -0.31 -7.20
N SER A 17 -8.15 -0.68 -7.56
CA SER A 17 -8.90 0.02 -8.61
C SER A 17 -9.22 1.46 -8.22
N ALA A 18 -9.71 1.71 -7.01
CA ALA A 18 -10.00 3.06 -6.52
C ALA A 18 -8.75 3.94 -6.51
N SER A 19 -7.63 3.37 -6.04
CA SER A 19 -6.31 3.98 -6.06
C SER A 19 -5.86 4.38 -7.46
N GLY A 20 -5.96 3.47 -8.44
CA GLY A 20 -5.55 3.72 -9.82
C GLY A 20 -6.40 4.78 -10.51
N ILE A 21 -7.72 4.77 -10.28
CA ILE A 21 -8.65 5.79 -10.79
C ILE A 21 -8.28 7.16 -10.23
N TYR A 22 -8.07 7.27 -8.92
CA TYR A 22 -7.71 8.54 -8.29
C TYR A 22 -6.34 9.04 -8.76
N ALA A 23 -5.33 8.17 -8.84
CA ALA A 23 -4.00 8.53 -9.33
C ALA A 23 -4.04 9.03 -10.78
N THR A 24 -4.83 8.39 -11.62
CA THR A 24 -5.05 8.81 -13.02
C THR A 24 -5.71 10.17 -13.07
N TYR A 25 -6.81 10.36 -12.35
CA TYR A 25 -7.51 11.65 -12.26
C TYR A 25 -6.58 12.76 -11.74
N SER A 26 -5.81 12.50 -10.68
CA SER A 26 -4.94 13.50 -10.07
C SER A 26 -3.80 13.95 -11.00
N ALA A 27 -3.32 13.08 -11.88
CA ALA A 27 -2.20 13.39 -12.77
C ALA A 27 -2.64 13.87 -14.16
N ALA A 28 -3.78 13.38 -14.67
CA ALA A 28 -4.24 13.61 -16.03
C ALA A 28 -5.56 14.41 -16.12
N GLY A 29 -6.24 14.67 -15.00
CA GLY A 29 -7.54 15.34 -14.95
C GLY A 29 -8.71 14.48 -15.41
N ASN A 30 -9.88 15.09 -15.60
CA ASN A 30 -11.15 14.39 -15.90
C ASN A 30 -11.20 13.66 -17.25
N ASN A 31 -10.39 14.08 -18.22
CA ASN A 31 -10.46 13.60 -19.61
C ASN A 31 -9.17 12.90 -20.07
N GLY A 32 -8.21 12.71 -19.15
CA GLY A 32 -6.88 12.23 -19.48
C GLY A 32 -6.63 10.79 -19.04
N THR A 33 -5.73 10.13 -19.74
CA THR A 33 -5.14 8.85 -19.33
C THR A 33 -3.71 9.07 -18.89
N LEU A 34 -3.15 8.14 -18.11
CA LEU A 34 -1.71 8.13 -17.90
C LEU A 34 -1.02 7.62 -19.17
N GLU A 35 -0.06 8.39 -19.66
CA GLU A 35 0.96 7.85 -20.57
C GLU A 35 1.76 6.75 -19.84
N PRO A 36 2.44 5.84 -20.57
CA PRO A 36 3.19 4.74 -19.97
C PRO A 36 4.16 5.18 -18.85
N SER A 37 4.87 6.30 -19.06
CA SER A 37 5.76 6.89 -18.05
C SER A 37 5.05 7.36 -16.78
N GLY A 38 3.79 7.79 -16.89
CA GLY A 38 2.94 8.13 -15.76
C GLY A 38 2.52 6.90 -14.95
N VAL A 39 2.20 5.80 -15.64
CA VAL A 39 1.91 4.50 -15.00
C VAL A 39 3.12 4.02 -14.20
N ASP A 40 4.31 4.06 -14.80
CA ASP A 40 5.56 3.66 -14.14
C ASP A 40 5.84 4.49 -12.88
N LYS A 41 5.63 5.82 -12.96
CA LYS A 41 5.81 6.71 -11.82
C LYS A 41 4.87 6.38 -10.66
N VAL A 42 3.59 6.12 -10.95
CA VAL A 42 2.60 5.74 -9.93
C VAL A 42 2.97 4.39 -9.31
N ALA A 43 3.35 3.41 -10.12
CA ALA A 43 3.79 2.10 -9.62
C ALA A 43 5.04 2.21 -8.72
N GLN A 44 6.00 3.05 -9.09
CA GLN A 44 7.20 3.28 -8.29
C GLN A 44 6.87 3.94 -6.94
N MET A 45 5.93 4.88 -6.90
CA MET A 45 5.46 5.46 -5.65
C MET A 45 4.78 4.43 -4.73
N TYR A 46 3.94 3.54 -5.28
CA TYR A 46 3.36 2.43 -4.50
C TYR A 46 4.43 1.53 -3.90
N ARG A 47 5.45 1.20 -4.70
CA ARG A 47 6.58 0.39 -4.25
C ARG A 47 7.32 1.05 -3.09
N ALA A 48 7.72 2.31 -3.25
CA ALA A 48 8.47 3.04 -2.22
C ALA A 48 7.66 3.15 -0.91
N ASN A 49 6.36 3.41 -0.99
CA ASN A 49 5.49 3.44 0.18
C ASN A 49 5.38 2.07 0.85
N LEU A 50 5.27 0.99 0.06
CA LEU A 50 5.22 -0.36 0.61
C LEU A 50 6.54 -0.72 1.30
N GLU A 51 7.69 -0.42 0.69
CA GLU A 51 9.02 -0.62 1.27
C GLU A 51 9.14 0.11 2.62
N HIS A 52 8.75 1.39 2.68
CA HIS A 52 8.72 2.16 3.93
C HIS A 52 7.84 1.53 5.02
N ILE A 53 6.64 1.04 4.65
CA ILE A 53 5.76 0.34 5.60
C ILE A 53 6.41 -0.94 6.12
N GLN A 54 7.09 -1.70 5.26
CA GLN A 54 7.77 -2.94 5.69
C GLN A 54 8.94 -2.64 6.62
N GLU A 55 9.71 -1.59 6.35
CA GLU A 55 10.81 -1.15 7.22
C GLU A 55 10.30 -0.79 8.61
N ARG A 56 9.28 0.08 8.69
CA ARG A 56 8.66 0.47 9.97
C ARG A 56 8.14 -0.72 10.76
N LYS A 57 7.48 -1.68 10.09
CA LYS A 57 6.99 -2.90 10.76
C LYS A 57 8.12 -3.75 11.32
N LYS A 58 9.26 -3.84 10.61
CA LYS A 58 10.44 -4.55 11.13
C LYS A 58 10.99 -3.86 12.37
N GLU A 59 11.10 -2.54 12.34
CA GLU A 59 11.55 -1.74 13.50
C GLU A 59 10.63 -1.95 14.71
N GLU A 60 9.31 -1.92 14.50
CA GLU A 60 8.31 -2.17 15.56
C GLU A 60 8.47 -3.57 16.18
N ILE A 61 8.69 -4.61 15.35
CA ILE A 61 8.91 -5.98 15.83
C ILE A 61 10.19 -6.08 16.66
N LEU A 62 11.29 -5.48 16.19
CA LEU A 62 12.56 -5.49 16.91
C LEU A 62 12.46 -4.74 18.24
N ALA A 63 11.78 -3.59 18.27
CA ALA A 63 11.55 -2.84 19.50
C ALA A 63 10.70 -3.63 20.52
N GLN A 64 9.68 -4.37 20.05
CA GLN A 64 8.87 -5.24 20.91
C GLN A 64 9.68 -6.41 21.48
N GLN A 65 10.56 -7.02 20.68
CA GLN A 65 11.45 -8.11 21.12
C GLN A 65 12.44 -7.63 22.19
N ALA A 66 13.10 -6.49 21.95
CA ALA A 66 14.03 -5.91 22.93
C ALA A 66 13.35 -5.55 24.26
N GLN A 67 12.10 -5.08 24.22
CA GLN A 67 11.33 -4.79 25.44
C GLN A 67 10.94 -6.07 26.20
N ALA A 68 10.57 -7.13 25.48
CA ALA A 68 10.25 -8.42 26.08
C ALA A 68 11.47 -9.05 26.76
N GLU A 69 12.66 -8.98 26.15
CA GLU A 69 13.91 -9.50 26.72
C GLU A 69 14.42 -8.70 27.93
N SER A 70 14.06 -7.41 28.04
CA SER A 70 14.43 -6.57 29.19
C SER A 70 13.49 -6.71 30.40
N SER A 71 12.40 -7.48 30.26
CA SER A 71 11.36 -7.67 31.28
C SER A 71 11.42 -9.03 31.97
N ASP A 72 12.37 -9.89 31.57
CA ASP A 72 12.74 -11.17 32.21
C ASP A 72 14.04 -11.00 33.05
#